data_AF-A0A3A9VVY4-F1
#
_entry.id   AF-A0A3A9VVY4-F1
#
_cell.length_a   1.000
_cell.length_b   1.000
_cell.length_c   1.000
_cell.angle_alpha   90.00
_cell.angle_beta   90.00
_cell.angle_gamma   90.00
#
_symmetry.space_group_name_H-M   'P 1'
#
loop_
_entity.id
_entity.type
_entity.pdbx_description
1 polymer ?
#
loop_
_entity_poly.entity_id
_entity_poly.type
_entity_poly.pdbx_seq_one_letter_code
_entity_poly.pdbx_strand_id
1 'polypeptide(L)'
;MAKIGGKWKPIVLYLISKDTNHFGKLYKRIQGISKQMLTTQLGEHERDDMILRKIYAEISPRVKYFLTETGNSLMPIVQSMQ
;
A
#
# COMPACT_ATOMS: atom_id res chain seq x y z
N MET A 1 11.39 0.50 -17.97
CA MET A 1 9.94 0.75 -18.06
C MET A 1 9.16 -0.39 -17.42
N ALA A 2 8.90 -0.35 -16.11
CA ALA A 2 8.04 -1.31 -15.43
C ALA A 2 7.51 -0.72 -14.11
N LYS A 3 6.87 0.45 -14.13
CA LYS A 3 6.45 1.12 -12.88
C LYS A 3 5.09 0.66 -12.32
N ILE A 4 4.30 -0.12 -13.06
CA ILE A 4 2.94 -0.56 -12.66
C ILE A 4 2.68 -2.06 -12.96
N GLY A 5 3.73 -2.88 -13.15
CA GLY A 5 3.61 -4.28 -13.61
C GLY A 5 3.76 -5.37 -12.55
N GLY A 6 3.74 -5.03 -11.26
CA GLY A 6 3.89 -6.02 -10.18
C GLY A 6 2.55 -6.58 -9.73
N LYS A 7 2.44 -7.91 -9.55
CA LYS A 7 1.22 -8.61 -9.06
C LYS A 7 0.56 -7.93 -7.85
N TRP A 8 1.34 -7.31 -6.99
CA TRP A 8 0.88 -6.77 -5.71
C TRP A 8 0.71 -5.24 -5.68
N LYS A 9 1.35 -4.53 -6.62
CA LYS A 9 1.41 -3.06 -6.64
C LYS A 9 0.02 -2.38 -6.72
N PRO A 10 -0.88 -2.77 -7.65
CA PRO A 10 -2.24 -2.23 -7.68
C PRO A 10 -3.09 -2.69 -6.47
N ILE A 11 -2.89 -3.92 -5.99
CA ILE A 11 -3.64 -4.49 -4.87
C ILE A 11 -3.36 -3.74 -3.56
N VAL A 12 -2.09 -3.44 -3.28
CA VAL A 12 -1.68 -2.72 -2.06
C VAL A 12 -2.30 -1.32 -2.03
N LEU A 13 -2.17 -0.56 -3.12
CA LEU A 13 -2.76 0.78 -3.20
C LEU A 13 -4.28 0.76 -3.08
N TYR A 14 -4.94 -0.17 -3.76
CA TYR A 14 -6.39 -0.34 -3.67
C TYR A 14 -6.84 -0.64 -2.24
N LEU A 15 -6.16 -1.54 -1.53
CA LEU A 15 -6.51 -1.86 -0.14
C LEU A 15 -6.29 -0.68 0.80
N ILE A 16 -5.21 0.08 0.63
CA ILE A 16 -4.97 1.31 1.39
C ILE A 16 -6.09 2.34 1.13
N SER A 17 -6.57 2.47 -0.11
CA SER A 17 -7.71 3.32 -0.47
C SER A 17 -9.01 2.92 0.25
N LYS A 18 -9.14 1.65 0.65
CA LYS A 18 -10.29 1.09 1.37
C LYS A 18 -10.06 1.02 2.89
N ASP A 19 -9.20 1.89 3.43
CA ASP A 19 -8.85 1.95 4.86
C ASP A 19 -8.23 0.65 5.42
N THR A 20 -7.70 -0.22 4.54
CA THR A 20 -6.84 -1.34 4.94
C THR A 20 -5.40 -0.83 5.01
N ASN A 21 -5.17 0.14 5.89
CA ASN A 21 -3.93 0.91 5.98
C ASN A 21 -2.92 0.40 7.01
N HIS A 22 -3.13 -0.80 7.55
CA HIS A 22 -2.21 -1.42 8.51
C HIS A 22 -1.53 -2.65 7.92
N PHE A 23 -0.24 -2.84 8.22
CA PHE A 23 0.53 -3.99 7.74
C PHE A 23 -0.17 -5.33 7.99
N GLY A 24 -0.66 -5.55 9.21
CA GLY A 24 -1.35 -6.79 9.56
C GLY A 24 -2.67 -6.99 8.80
N LYS A 25 -3.43 -5.92 8.54
CA LYS A 25 -4.67 -6.00 7.75
C LYS A 25 -4.36 -6.25 6.27
N LEU A 26 -3.35 -5.58 5.73
CA LEU A 26 -2.86 -5.79 4.36
C LEU A 26 -2.41 -7.24 4.17
N TYR A 27 -1.56 -7.74 5.07
CA TYR A 27 -1.07 -9.12 5.03
C TYR A 27 -2.20 -10.16 5.09
N LYS A 28 -3.24 -9.91 5.92
CA LYS A 28 -4.41 -10.79 6.00
C LYS A 28 -5.30 -10.75 4.75
N ARG A 29 -5.39 -9.60 4.07
CA ARG A 29 -6.24 -9.42 2.88
C ARG A 29 -5.57 -9.92 1.60
N ILE A 30 -4.26 -9.80 1.48
CA ILE A 30 -3.50 -10.20 0.30
C ILE A 30 -3.08 -11.66 0.46
N GLN A 31 -3.90 -12.59 -0.01
CA GLN A 31 -3.59 -14.01 0.08
C GLN A 31 -2.34 -14.37 -0.75
N GLY A 32 -1.42 -15.14 -0.15
CA GLY A 32 -0.21 -15.63 -0.82
C GLY A 32 0.96 -14.65 -0.90
N ILE A 33 0.85 -13.44 -0.33
CA ILE A 33 2.02 -12.56 -0.17
C ILE A 33 2.83 -12.98 1.06
N SER A 34 4.16 -13.00 0.94
CA SER A 34 5.03 -13.16 2.11
C SER A 34 5.16 -11.83 2.87
N LYS A 35 5.47 -11.89 4.17
CA LYS A 35 5.72 -10.66 4.96
C LYS A 35 6.84 -9.82 4.36
N GLN A 36 7.94 -10.46 3.94
CA GLN A 36 9.07 -9.78 3.32
C GLN A 36 8.65 -9.08 2.02
N MET A 37 7.87 -9.75 1.16
CA MET A 37 7.37 -9.15 -0.07
C MET A 37 6.46 -7.95 0.20
N LEU A 38 5.56 -8.05 1.19
CA LEU A 38 4.71 -6.92 1.57
C LEU A 38 5.53 -5.72 2.07
N THR A 39 6.57 -5.97 2.88
CA THR A 39 7.49 -4.92 3.33
C THR A 39 8.22 -4.27 2.15
N THR A 40 8.74 -5.07 1.21
CA THR A 40 9.40 -4.57 0.01
C THR A 40 8.46 -3.71 -0.83
N GLN A 41 7.24 -4.17 -1.07
CA GLN A 41 6.23 -3.43 -1.85
C GLN A 41 5.86 -2.10 -1.18
N LEU A 42 5.64 -2.09 0.14
CA LEU A 42 5.36 -0.84 0.87
C LEU A 42 6.54 0.14 0.79
N GLY A 43 7.78 -0.35 0.94
CA GLY A 43 8.98 0.48 0.79
C GLY A 43 9.22 0.98 -0.63
N GLU A 44 8.84 0.22 -1.66
CA GLU A 44 8.83 0.69 -3.06
C GLU A 44 7.81 1.79 -3.28
N HIS A 45 6.59 1.63 -2.78
CA HIS A 45 5.55 2.64 -2.88
C HIS A 45 5.89 3.93 -2.13
N GLU A 46 6.54 3.83 -0.97
CA GLU A 46 7.01 5.00 -0.20
C GLU A 46 8.11 5.73 -0.96
N ARG A 47 9.07 4.99 -1.56
CA ARG A 47 10.12 5.58 -2.42
C ARG A 47 9.58 6.21 -3.71
N ASP A 48 8.52 5.65 -4.27
CA ASP A 48 7.84 6.17 -5.46
C ASP A 48 6.87 7.32 -5.14
N ASP A 49 6.83 7.80 -3.89
CA ASP A 49 5.88 8.83 -3.41
C ASP A 49 4.41 8.47 -3.66
N MET A 50 4.06 7.18 -3.61
CA MET A 50 2.67 6.72 -3.77
C MET A 50 1.96 6.57 -2.42
N ILE A 51 2.72 6.26 -1.36
CA ILE A 51 2.18 6.12 -0.01
C ILE A 51 3.03 6.86 1.01
N LEU A 52 2.38 7.35 2.06
CA LEU A 52 3.00 7.94 3.24
C LEU A 52 2.86 6.99 4.42
N ARG A 53 3.98 6.70 5.10
CA ARG A 53 4.00 5.98 6.37
C ARG A 53 3.89 6.97 7.52
N LYS A 54 2.84 6.85 8.35
CA LYS A 54 2.64 7.67 9.55
C LYS A 54 2.61 6.81 10.81
N ILE A 55 3.43 7.21 11.78
CA ILE A 55 3.50 6.59 13.11
C ILE A 55 2.62 7.42 14.05
N TYR A 56 1.67 6.77 14.71
CA TYR A 56 0.84 7.36 15.74
C TYR A 56 1.40 6.96 17.10
N ALA A 57 1.93 7.93 17.84
CA ALA A 57 2.52 7.74 19.17
C ALA A 57 1.44 7.76 20.27
N GLU A 58 0.45 6.89 20.16
CA GLU A 58 -0.51 6.62 21.23
C GLU A 58 0.05 5.57 22.20
N ILE A 59 -0.68 5.29 23.28
CA ILE A 59 -0.36 4.23 24.27
C ILE A 59 -0.05 2.89 23.58
N SER A 60 -0.66 2.63 22.42
CA SER A 60 -0.28 1.57 21.49
C SER A 60 0.28 2.22 20.22
N PRO A 61 1.61 2.23 19.99
CA PRO A 61 2.17 2.81 18.79
C PRO A 61 1.69 2.04 17.56
N ARG A 62 1.05 2.75 16.63
CA ARG A 62 0.48 2.15 15.41
C ARG A 62 1.08 2.78 14.18
N VAL A 63 1.44 1.94 13.22
CA VAL A 63 1.86 2.37 11.88
C VAL A 63 0.65 2.28 10.95
N LYS A 64 0.40 3.36 10.22
CA LYS A 64 -0.58 3.43 9.14
C LYS A 64 0.08 3.91 7.85
N TYR A 65 -0.44 3.42 6.73
CA TYR A 65 -0.05 3.82 5.38
C TYR A 65 -1.19 4.60 4.73
N PHE A 66 -0.90 5.73 4.10
CA PHE A 66 -1.90 6.57 3.43
C PHE A 66 -1.50 6.77 1.98
N LEU A 67 -2.47 6.91 1.08
CA LEU A 67 -2.16 7.35 -0.28
C LEU A 67 -1.71 8.82 -0.24
N THR A 68 -0.63 9.13 -0.96
CA THR A 68 -0.24 10.50 -1.26
C THR A 68 -1.14 11.07 -2.37
N GLU A 69 -0.94 12.33 -2.74
CA GLU A 69 -1.61 12.92 -3.90
C GLU A 69 -1.30 12.14 -5.19
N THR A 70 -0.03 11.78 -5.40
CA THR A 70 0.42 10.93 -6.51
C THR A 70 -0.19 9.54 -6.44
N GLY A 71 -0.29 8.93 -5.25
CA GLY A 71 -0.94 7.62 -5.09
C GLY A 71 -2.43 7.66 -5.44
N ASN A 72 -3.12 8.74 -5.08
CA ASN A 72 -4.53 8.94 -5.39
C ASN A 72 -4.79 9.18 -6.88
N SER A 73 -3.91 9.90 -7.58
CA SER A 73 -4.07 10.15 -9.03
C SER A 73 -3.99 8.87 -9.87
N LEU A 74 -3.36 7.82 -9.35
CA LEU A 74 -3.28 6.50 -9.98
C LEU A 74 -4.52 5.61 -9.73
N MET A 75 -5.40 5.99 -8.80
CA MET A 75 -6.56 5.17 -8.43
C MET A 75 -7.56 4.91 -9.56
N PRO A 76 -7.86 5.86 -10.46
CA PRO A 76 -8.73 5.59 -11.61
C PRO A 76 -8.19 4.45 -12.49
N ILE A 77 -6.87 4.40 -12.69
CA ILE A 77 -6.21 3.36 -13.48
C ILE A 77 -6.25 2.03 -12.75
N VAL A 78 -5.91 2.03 -11.45
CA VAL A 78 -5.93 0.82 -10.61
C VAL A 78 -7.33 0.22 -10.52
N GLN A 79 -8.36 1.06 -10.43
CA GLN A 79 -9.76 0.63 -10.40
C GLN A 79 -10.24 0.07 -11.74
N SER A 80 -9.72 0.55 -12.87
CA SER A 80 -10.06 0.00 -14.20
C SER A 80 -9.44 -1.37 -14.50
N MET A 81 -8.49 -1.83 -13.68
CA MET A 81 -7.80 -3.13 -13.82
C MET A 81 -8.44 -4.26 -12.98
N GLN A 82 -9.51 -3.96 -12.24
CA GLN A 82 -10.32 -4.93 -11.49
C GLN A 82 -11.58 -5.29 -12.29
#